data_AF-A0AAV8ZZW2-F1
#
_entry.id   AF-A0AAV8ZZW2-F1
#
_cell.length_a   1.000
_cell.length_b   1.000
_cell.length_c   1.000
_cell.angle_alpha   90.00
_cell.angle_beta   90.00
_cell.angle_gamma   90.00
#
_symmetry.space_group_name_H-M   'P 1'
#
loop_
_entity.id
_entity.type
_entity.pdbx_description
1 polymer ?
#
loop_
_entity_poly.entity_id
_entity_poly.type
_entity_poly.pdbx_seq_one_letter_code
_entity_poly.pdbx_strand_id
1 'polypeptide(L)'
;MTLAKSEAKIMHEKIAEKAFHDDKLIRILKTRSKAQLNATFNLYNNEFGNAINKDLKSDPKDDFLTALRAIVHCLTCPEKYFKKVLRLAINKMGIDEGALTRVVTTRAKVDMAATTKETVFLWTMPLSRILQETMKICF
;
A
#
# COMPACT_ATOMS: atom_id res chain seq x y z
N MET A 1 -6.03 22.61 19.17
CA MET A 1 -6.13 21.40 18.33
C MET A 1 -4.73 21.06 17.82
N THR A 2 -4.34 19.79 17.81
CA THR A 2 -3.06 19.36 17.22
C THR A 2 -3.14 19.32 15.69
N LEU A 3 -2.00 19.49 15.01
CA LEU A 3 -1.95 19.49 13.54
C LEU A 3 -2.55 18.21 12.94
N ALA A 4 -2.20 17.05 13.50
CA ALA A 4 -2.69 15.75 13.03
C ALA A 4 -4.23 15.65 13.12
N LYS A 5 -4.83 16.23 14.16
CA LYS A 5 -6.30 16.27 14.33
C LYS A 5 -6.96 17.17 13.29
N SER A 6 -6.40 18.35 13.02
CA SER A 6 -6.93 19.22 11.96
C SER A 6 -6.80 18.59 10.58
N GLU A 7 -5.69 17.91 10.30
CA GLU A 7 -5.47 17.25 9.01
C GLU A 7 -6.38 16.04 8.82
N ALA A 8 -6.65 15.27 9.88
CA ALA A 8 -7.59 14.15 9.84
C ALA A 8 -9.00 14.63 9.44
N LYS A 9 -9.46 15.74 10.01
CA LYS A 9 -10.75 16.36 9.65
C LYS A 9 -10.79 16.82 8.20
N ILE A 10 -9.76 17.53 7.74
CA ILE A 10 -9.64 17.97 6.34
C ILE A 10 -9.69 16.75 5.40
N MET A 11 -8.96 15.68 5.72
CA MET A 11 -8.97 14.45 4.91
C MET A 11 -10.38 13.85 4.85
N HIS A 12 -11.08 13.77 5.98
CA HIS A 12 -12.43 13.20 6.03
C HIS A 12 -13.43 14.04 5.24
N GLU A 13 -13.42 15.37 5.41
CA GLU A 13 -14.25 16.30 4.66
C GLU A 13 -14.05 16.13 3.15
N LYS A 14 -12.79 16.12 2.69
CA LYS A 14 -12.47 15.98 1.26
C LYS A 14 -12.82 14.62 0.68
N ILE A 15 -12.67 13.55 1.45
CA ILE A 15 -13.08 12.21 1.04
C ILE A 15 -14.61 12.10 0.97
N ALA A 16 -15.33 12.67 1.93
CA ALA A 16 -16.79 12.69 1.96
C ALA A 16 -17.39 13.49 0.79
N GLU A 17 -16.75 14.61 0.42
CA GLU A 17 -17.08 15.43 -0.76
C GLU A 17 -16.70 14.76 -2.10
N LYS A 18 -16.02 13.60 -2.07
CA LYS A 18 -15.37 12.96 -3.24
C LYS A 18 -14.38 13.89 -3.96
N ALA A 19 -13.85 14.87 -3.25
CA ALA A 19 -12.86 15.83 -3.74
C ALA A 19 -11.44 15.25 -3.64
N PHE A 20 -11.21 14.09 -4.28
CA PHE A 20 -9.94 13.36 -4.16
C PHE A 20 -8.73 14.10 -4.76
N HIS A 21 -8.99 15.02 -5.68
CA HIS A 21 -7.98 15.87 -6.31
C HIS A 21 -7.71 17.17 -5.54
N ASP A 22 -8.32 17.38 -4.38
CA ASP A 22 -8.14 18.60 -3.59
C ASP A 22 -6.68 18.78 -3.17
N ASP A 23 -6.16 19.99 -3.39
CA ASP A 23 -4.76 20.33 -3.12
C ASP A 23 -4.37 20.13 -1.66
N LYS A 24 -5.31 20.29 -0.71
CA LYS A 24 -5.02 20.06 0.71
C LYS A 24 -4.81 18.57 0.98
N LEU A 25 -5.65 17.70 0.41
CA LEU A 25 -5.50 16.25 0.54
C LEU A 25 -4.16 15.79 -0.05
N ILE A 26 -3.85 16.24 -1.27
CA ILE A 26 -2.60 15.93 -1.96
C ILE A 26 -1.40 16.47 -1.19
N ARG A 27 -1.48 17.72 -0.69
CA ARG A 27 -0.40 18.35 0.10
C ARG A 27 -0.09 17.56 1.36
N ILE A 28 -1.10 17.13 2.10
CA ILE A 28 -0.88 16.36 3.34
C ILE A 28 -0.11 15.08 3.00
N LEU A 29 -0.53 14.34 1.98
CA LEU A 29 0.12 13.08 1.58
C LEU A 29 1.54 13.26 1.03
N LYS A 30 1.80 14.35 0.28
CA LYS A 30 3.11 14.59 -0.35
C LYS A 30 4.15 15.21 0.59
N THR A 31 3.72 16.06 1.53
CA THR A 31 4.67 16.94 2.26
C THR A 31 4.90 16.54 3.70
N ARG A 32 4.01 15.74 4.31
CA ARG A 32 4.14 15.35 5.71
C ARG A 32 5.11 14.18 5.89
N SER A 33 5.81 14.19 7.01
CA SER A 33 6.66 13.07 7.41
C SER A 33 5.81 11.83 7.70
N LYS A 34 6.40 10.65 7.58
CA LYS A 34 5.71 9.37 7.87
C LYS A 34 5.14 9.34 9.29
N ALA A 35 5.88 9.85 10.27
CA ALA A 35 5.43 9.92 11.66
C ALA A 35 4.18 10.79 11.81
N GLN A 36 4.16 11.96 11.15
CA GLN A 36 3.00 12.85 11.16
C GLN A 36 1.80 12.21 10.46
N LEU A 37 2.01 11.57 9.30
CA LEU A 37 0.94 10.89 8.56
C LEU A 37 0.33 9.74 9.36
N ASN A 38 1.15 8.94 10.03
CA ASN A 38 0.66 7.88 10.91
C ASN A 38 -0.18 8.44 12.05
N ALA A 39 0.24 9.55 12.67
CA ALA A 39 -0.56 10.23 13.69
C ALA A 39 -1.91 10.73 13.13
N THR A 40 -1.89 11.33 11.93
CA THR A 40 -3.10 11.80 11.24
C THR A 40 -4.05 10.65 10.93
N PHE A 41 -3.57 9.53 10.38
CA PHE A 41 -4.41 8.37 10.06
C PHE A 41 -4.96 7.66 11.30
N ASN A 42 -4.18 7.61 12.39
CA ASN A 42 -4.67 7.06 13.66
C ASN A 42 -5.80 7.91 14.23
N LEU A 43 -5.65 9.24 14.23
CA LEU A 43 -6.70 10.16 14.66
C LEU A 43 -7.92 10.11 13.74
N TYR A 44 -7.72 10.01 12.43
CA TYR A 44 -8.81 9.78 11.46
C TYR A 44 -9.63 8.54 11.84
N ASN A 45 -8.97 7.40 12.06
CA ASN A 45 -9.66 6.17 12.42
C ASN A 45 -10.37 6.27 13.78
N ASN A 46 -9.76 6.96 14.76
CA ASN A 46 -10.35 7.15 16.07
C ASN A 46 -11.56 8.09 16.07
N GLU A 47 -11.54 9.15 15.24
CA GLU A 47 -12.64 10.13 15.17
C GLU A 47 -13.80 9.66 14.28
N PHE A 48 -13.52 8.95 13.18
CA PHE A 48 -14.53 8.60 12.17
C PHE A 48 -14.88 7.10 12.15
N GLY A 49 -14.23 6.28 12.97
CA GLY A 49 -14.53 4.85 13.13
C GLY A 49 -14.14 3.96 11.95
N ASN A 50 -13.62 4.53 10.86
CA ASN A 50 -13.15 3.82 9.69
C ASN A 50 -11.71 4.19 9.35
N ALA A 51 -10.94 3.20 8.93
CA ALA A 51 -9.63 3.46 8.35
C ALA A 51 -9.81 4.19 7.01
N ILE A 52 -9.00 5.21 6.74
CA ILE A 52 -9.04 6.01 5.51
C ILE A 52 -9.06 5.15 4.23
N ASN A 53 -8.35 4.02 4.21
CA ASN A 53 -8.33 3.08 3.09
C ASN A 53 -9.70 2.43 2.78
N LYS A 54 -10.63 2.40 3.73
CA LYS A 54 -12.02 1.95 3.49
C LYS A 54 -12.81 3.03 2.78
N ASP A 55 -12.66 4.28 3.21
CA ASP A 55 -13.41 5.41 2.64
C ASP A 55 -12.95 5.75 1.22
N LEU A 56 -11.70 5.42 0.88
CA LEU A 56 -11.16 5.51 -0.48
C LEU A 56 -11.57 4.35 -1.43
N LYS A 57 -12.46 3.43 -1.02
CA LYS A 57 -12.92 2.30 -1.86
C LYS A 57 -14.24 2.55 -2.57
N SER A 58 -14.69 3.80 -2.66
CA SER A 58 -15.97 4.15 -3.28
C SER A 58 -16.09 3.70 -4.74
N ASP A 59 -15.00 3.80 -5.51
CA ASP A 59 -14.95 3.31 -6.89
C ASP A 59 -13.71 2.41 -7.11
N PRO A 60 -13.90 1.11 -7.38
CA PRO A 60 -12.79 0.19 -7.65
C PRO A 60 -12.20 0.32 -9.06
N LYS A 61 -12.89 0.97 -10.01
CA LYS A 61 -12.43 1.19 -11.39
C LYS A 61 -11.67 2.51 -11.55
N ASP A 62 -11.72 3.37 -10.54
CA ASP A 62 -10.98 4.63 -10.52
C ASP A 62 -9.49 4.38 -10.24
N ASP A 63 -8.66 4.66 -11.25
CA ASP A 63 -7.21 4.51 -11.18
C ASP A 63 -6.56 5.48 -10.19
N PHE A 64 -7.12 6.69 -10.04
CA PHE A 64 -6.63 7.68 -9.09
C PHE A 64 -6.89 7.22 -7.66
N LEU A 65 -8.08 6.72 -7.35
CA LEU A 65 -8.37 6.11 -6.04
C LEU A 65 -7.53 4.87 -5.78
N THR A 66 -7.22 4.11 -6.82
CA THR A 66 -6.29 2.97 -6.74
C THR A 66 -4.88 3.43 -6.36
N ALA A 67 -4.37 4.48 -7.00
CA ALA A 67 -3.08 5.09 -6.68
C ALA A 67 -3.06 5.67 -5.26
N LEU A 68 -4.14 6.36 -4.85
CA LEU A 68 -4.23 6.98 -3.53
C LEU A 68 -4.20 5.94 -2.40
N ARG A 69 -4.94 4.84 -2.55
CA ARG A 69 -4.89 3.70 -1.62
C ARG A 69 -3.50 3.07 -1.57
N ALA A 70 -2.84 2.94 -2.72
CA ALA A 70 -1.47 2.43 -2.78
C ALA A 70 -0.50 3.34 -2.00
N ILE A 71 -0.61 4.66 -2.17
CA ILE A 71 0.21 5.65 -1.45
C ILE A 71 0.02 5.52 0.06
N VAL A 72 -1.22 5.50 0.54
CA VAL A 72 -1.52 5.34 1.98
C VAL A 72 -0.93 4.03 2.51
N HIS A 73 -1.10 2.93 1.78
CA HIS A 73 -0.50 1.64 2.14
C HIS A 73 1.04 1.68 2.21
N CYS A 74 1.70 2.27 1.22
CA CYS A 74 3.18 2.41 1.20
C CYS A 74 3.72 3.26 2.36
N LEU A 75 2.94 4.25 2.81
CA LEU A 75 3.34 5.15 3.89
C LEU A 75 3.14 4.53 5.29
N THR A 76 2.13 3.68 5.45
CA THR A 76 1.71 3.12 6.74
C THR A 76 2.19 1.69 6.98
N CYS A 77 2.02 0.82 5.98
CA CYS A 77 2.30 -0.62 6.05
C CYS A 77 2.90 -1.10 4.71
N PRO A 78 4.12 -0.68 4.36
CA PRO A 78 4.75 -1.04 3.08
C PRO A 78 4.86 -2.55 2.87
N GLU A 79 5.09 -3.33 3.94
CA GLU A 79 5.15 -4.78 3.89
C GLU A 79 3.84 -5.40 3.40
N LYS A 80 2.70 -4.88 3.85
CA LYS A 80 1.36 -5.32 3.41
C LYS A 80 1.11 -4.94 1.95
N TYR A 81 1.59 -3.78 1.52
CA TYR A 81 1.51 -3.36 0.12
C TYR A 81 2.28 -4.32 -0.79
N PHE A 82 3.57 -4.55 -0.51
CA PHE A 82 4.40 -5.41 -1.34
C PHE A 82 3.93 -6.86 -1.33
N LYS A 83 3.44 -7.38 -0.19
CA LYS A 83 2.78 -8.69 -0.13
C LYS A 83 1.59 -8.78 -1.07
N LYS A 84 0.75 -7.74 -1.12
CA LYS A 84 -0.39 -7.69 -2.05
C LYS A 84 0.07 -7.64 -3.49
N VAL A 85 1.09 -6.83 -3.81
CA VAL A 85 1.66 -6.75 -5.17
C VAL A 85 2.21 -8.12 -5.60
N LEU A 86 2.99 -8.79 -4.74
CA LEU A 86 3.51 -10.13 -5.02
C LEU A 86 2.39 -11.15 -5.26
N ARG A 87 1.33 -11.11 -4.44
CA ARG A 87 0.16 -11.99 -4.61
C ARG A 87 -0.61 -11.71 -5.90
N LEU A 88 -0.63 -10.47 -6.38
CA LEU A 88 -1.29 -10.14 -7.65
C LEU A 88 -0.41 -10.48 -8.85
N ALA A 89 0.90 -10.29 -8.71
CA ALA A 89 1.88 -10.65 -9.72
C ALA A 89 1.92 -12.15 -9.94
N ILE A 90 1.80 -12.94 -8.88
CA ILE A 90 1.70 -14.39 -8.95
C ILE A 90 0.21 -14.75 -8.84
N ASN A 91 -0.54 -14.74 -9.95
CA ASN A 91 -1.95 -15.12 -9.94
C ASN A 91 -2.16 -16.51 -10.57
N LYS A 92 -3.34 -17.11 -10.39
CA LYS A 92 -3.63 -18.47 -10.89
C LYS A 92 -3.61 -18.60 -12.42
N MET A 93 -3.66 -17.49 -13.16
CA MET A 93 -3.71 -17.45 -14.63
C MET A 93 -2.37 -17.06 -15.26
N GLY A 94 -1.34 -16.73 -14.47
CA GLY A 94 -0.03 -16.34 -14.98
C GLY A 94 0.81 -15.56 -13.97
N ILE A 95 2.06 -15.31 -14.34
CA ILE A 95 3.02 -14.55 -13.54
C ILE A 95 3.32 -13.23 -14.27
N ASP A 96 3.04 -12.10 -13.61
CA ASP A 96 3.60 -10.80 -13.99
C ASP A 96 5.06 -10.74 -13.53
N GLU A 97 5.95 -11.24 -14.39
CA GLU A 97 7.38 -11.30 -14.14
C GLU A 97 8.00 -9.93 -13.88
N GLY A 98 7.46 -8.86 -14.49
CA GLY A 98 7.94 -7.50 -14.31
C GLY A 98 7.65 -6.97 -12.91
N ALA A 99 6.41 -7.12 -12.44
CA ALA A 99 6.03 -6.74 -11.07
C ALA A 99 6.77 -7.59 -10.03
N LEU A 100 6.91 -8.90 -10.27
CA LEU A 100 7.63 -9.82 -9.39
C LEU A 100 9.11 -9.42 -9.29
N THR A 101 9.81 -9.29 -10.42
CA THR A 101 11.22 -8.93 -10.49
C THR A 101 11.49 -7.60 -9.82
N ARG A 102 10.66 -6.58 -10.08
CA ARG A 102 10.80 -5.25 -9.49
C ARG A 102 10.69 -5.29 -7.96
N VAL A 103 9.68 -5.96 -7.41
CA VAL A 103 9.53 -6.04 -5.94
C VAL A 103 10.68 -6.84 -5.34
N VAL A 104 11.07 -7.94 -5.97
CA VAL A 104 12.13 -8.81 -5.45
C VAL A 104 13.46 -8.08 -5.42
N THR A 105 13.88 -7.51 -6.55
CA THR A 105 15.16 -6.81 -6.67
C THR A 105 15.25 -5.59 -5.76
N THR A 106 14.18 -4.80 -5.63
CA THR A 106 14.20 -3.56 -4.84
C THR A 106 14.03 -3.77 -3.33
N ARG A 107 13.38 -4.86 -2.90
CA ARG A 107 13.07 -5.11 -1.48
C ARG A 107 13.92 -6.21 -0.84
N ALA A 108 14.68 -6.99 -1.61
CA ALA A 108 15.49 -8.12 -1.12
C ALA A 108 16.36 -7.77 0.10
N LYS A 109 16.98 -6.59 0.10
CA LYS A 109 17.89 -6.15 1.18
C LYS A 109 17.23 -5.25 2.23
N VAL A 110 15.94 -4.93 2.11
CA VAL A 110 15.26 -3.93 2.96
C VAL A 110 14.30 -4.59 3.94
N ASP A 111 13.29 -5.29 3.43
CA ASP A 111 12.17 -5.81 4.23
C ASP A 111 11.55 -7.09 3.65
N MET A 112 12.24 -7.72 2.70
CA MET A 112 11.75 -8.97 2.10
C MET A 112 11.57 -10.08 3.13
N ALA A 113 12.44 -10.18 4.14
CA ALA A 113 12.36 -11.21 5.18
C ALA A 113 11.03 -11.19 5.96
N ALA A 114 10.49 -9.99 6.23
CA ALA A 114 9.18 -9.82 6.86
C ALA A 114 8.03 -10.20 5.91
N THR A 115 8.22 -9.95 4.61
CA THR A 115 7.25 -10.26 3.55
C THR A 115 7.22 -11.76 3.20
N THR A 116 8.35 -12.47 3.29
CA THR A 116 8.50 -13.89 2.94
C THR A 116 7.93 -14.85 3.97
N LYS A 117 8.11 -14.61 5.27
CA LYS A 117 7.64 -15.53 6.33
C LYS A 117 6.15 -15.82 6.23
N GLU A 118 5.36 -14.81 5.89
CA GLU A 118 3.90 -14.96 5.76
C GLU A 118 3.45 -15.41 4.38
N THR A 119 4.30 -15.25 3.35
CA THR A 119 4.01 -15.77 2.01
C THR A 119 4.29 -17.26 1.95
N VAL A 120 5.27 -17.80 2.68
CA VAL A 120 5.51 -19.26 2.75
C VAL A 120 4.32 -20.04 3.32
N PHE A 121 3.52 -19.44 4.21
CA PHE A 121 2.35 -20.12 4.81
C PHE A 121 1.14 -20.23 3.88
N LEU A 122 1.02 -19.37 2.87
CA LEU A 122 -0.11 -19.38 1.94
C LEU A 122 0.11 -20.28 0.72
N TRP A 123 1.34 -20.73 0.49
CA TRP A 123 1.77 -21.36 -0.76
C TRP A 123 2.41 -22.71 -0.41
N THR A 124 1.94 -23.79 -1.02
CA THR A 124 2.52 -25.15 -0.92
C THR A 124 3.97 -25.24 -1.40
N MET A 125 4.53 -24.14 -1.93
CA MET A 125 5.92 -24.03 -2.40
C MET A 125 6.56 -22.73 -1.88
N PRO A 126 7.83 -22.78 -1.42
CA PRO A 126 8.53 -21.62 -0.91
C PRO A 126 8.83 -20.60 -2.03
N LEU A 127 8.77 -19.29 -1.70
CA LEU A 127 9.04 -18.20 -2.66
C LEU A 127 10.40 -18.35 -3.37
N SER A 128 11.40 -18.91 -2.68
CA SER A 128 12.71 -19.23 -3.26
C SER A 128 12.62 -20.12 -4.50
N ARG A 129 11.68 -21.07 -4.53
CA ARG A 129 11.47 -21.98 -5.66
C ARG A 129 10.80 -21.27 -6.84
N ILE A 130 9.83 -20.40 -6.58
CA ILE A 130 9.22 -19.56 -7.63
C ILE A 130 10.27 -18.65 -8.26
N LEU A 131 11.13 -18.01 -7.44
CA LEU A 131 12.22 -17.18 -7.95
C LEU A 131 13.23 -17.98 -8.77
N GLN A 132 13.56 -19.21 -8.37
CA GLN A 132 14.43 -20.09 -9.17
C GLN A 132 13.77 -20.50 -10.50
N GLU A 133 12.46 -20.70 -10.53
CA GLU A 133 11.74 -21.09 -11.74
C GLU A 133 11.54 -19.90 -12.70
N THR A 134 11.32 -18.68 -12.18
CA THR A 134 11.12 -17.47 -13.00
C THR A 134 12.42 -16.75 -13.36
N MET A 135 13.45 -16.78 -12.50
CA MET A 135 14.76 -16.16 -12.76
C MET A 135 15.76 -17.11 -13.43
N LYS A 136 15.29 -18.20 -14.06
CA LYS A 136 16.12 -19.13 -14.84
C LYS A 136 16.82 -18.52 -16.07
N ILE A 137 16.78 -17.19 -16.23
CA ILE A 137 17.37 -16.44 -17.36
C ILE A 137 18.56 -15.55 -16.93
N CYS A 138 19.01 -15.56 -15.67
CA CYS A 138 20.12 -14.68 -15.24
C CYS A 138 21.40 -15.36 -14.71
N PHE A 139 21.63 -16.65 -14.96
CA PHE A 139 22.96 -17.26 -14.84
C PHE A 139 23.18 -18.32 -15.91
#